data_AF-A0A920NQ61-F1
#
_entry.id   AF-A0A920NQ61-F1
#
_cell.length_a   1.000
_cell.length_b   1.000
_cell.length_c   1.000
_cell.angle_alpha   90.00
_cell.angle_beta   90.00
_cell.angle_gamma   90.00
#
_symmetry.space_group_name_H-M   'P 1'
#
loop_
_entity.id
_entity.type
_entity.pdbx_description
1 polymer ?
#
loop_
_entity_poly.entity_id
_entity_poly.type
_entity_poly.pdbx_seq_one_letter_code
_entity_poly.pdbx_strand_id
1 'polypeptide(L)'
;MKNMDLAVARILTNIQSGRPIMVFGDYDVDGTTAASILYLSLTDFGGVVNTYIPHRKHEGYGLSNKGIDFAAKQNIDLIITCDCGINAIEQGFLMPKREV
;
A
#
# COMPACT_ATOMS: atom_id res chain seq x y z
N MET A 1 -14.35 13.16 1.52
CA MET A 1 -12.94 13.04 1.97
C MET A 1 -12.08 13.92 1.08
N LYS A 2 -11.11 14.67 1.63
CA LYS A 2 -10.19 15.47 0.82
C LYS A 2 -9.28 14.55 -0.02
N ASN A 3 -8.99 14.92 -1.27
CA ASN A 3 -8.07 14.24 -2.20
C ASN A 3 -8.42 12.79 -2.59
N MET A 4 -9.66 12.36 -2.36
CA MET A 4 -10.10 11.00 -2.72
C MET A 4 -10.08 10.78 -4.23
N ASP A 5 -10.48 11.79 -4.98
CA ASP A 5 -10.42 11.85 -6.45
C ASP A 5 -9.00 11.59 -6.98
N LEU A 6 -7.99 12.23 -6.38
CA LEU A 6 -6.58 12.03 -6.74
C LEU A 6 -6.10 10.60 -6.44
N ALA A 7 -6.48 10.05 -5.28
CA ALA A 7 -6.13 8.69 -4.89
C ALA A 7 -6.74 7.65 -5.85
N VAL A 8 -8.04 7.79 -6.15
CA VAL A 8 -8.75 6.92 -7.10
C VAL A 8 -8.11 7.01 -8.48
N ALA A 9 -7.82 8.21 -8.98
CA ALA A 9 -7.16 8.39 -10.27
C ALA A 9 -5.82 7.66 -10.34
N ARG A 10 -4.99 7.77 -9.29
CA ARG A 10 -3.70 7.06 -9.24
C ARG A 10 -3.86 5.54 -9.24
N ILE A 11 -4.81 5.03 -8.46
CA ILE A 11 -5.11 3.58 -8.41
C ILE A 11 -5.53 3.08 -9.80
N LEU A 12 -6.43 3.80 -10.48
CA LEU A 12 -6.88 3.44 -11.81
C LEU A 12 -5.74 3.46 -12.83
N THR A 13 -4.84 4.45 -12.78
CA THR A 13 -3.64 4.45 -13.63
C THR A 13 -2.79 3.20 -13.43
N ASN A 14 -2.57 2.78 -12.17
CA ASN A 14 -1.80 1.58 -11.86
C ASN A 14 -2.48 0.31 -12.38
N ILE A 15 -3.80 0.17 -12.18
CA ILE A 15 -4.59 -0.95 -12.70
C ILE A 15 -4.50 -1.01 -14.22
N GLN A 16 -4.78 0.09 -14.92
CA GLN A 16 -4.74 0.16 -16.39
C GLN A 16 -3.35 -0.14 -16.97
N SER A 17 -2.30 0.26 -16.25
CA SER A 17 -0.91 0.05 -16.67
C SER A 17 -0.35 -1.32 -16.26
N GLY A 18 -1.12 -2.14 -15.54
CA GLY A 18 -0.66 -3.41 -14.98
C GLY A 18 0.48 -3.27 -13.96
N ARG A 19 0.66 -2.07 -13.37
CA ARG A 19 1.74 -1.79 -12.43
C ARG A 19 1.37 -2.31 -11.03
N PRO A 20 2.22 -3.11 -10.37
CA PRO A 20 1.85 -3.74 -9.10
C PRO A 20 1.54 -2.75 -7.99
N ILE A 21 0.47 -3.04 -7.25
CA ILE A 21 0.00 -2.30 -6.08
C ILE A 21 0.23 -3.18 -4.85
N MET A 22 0.65 -2.60 -3.73
CA MET A 22 0.71 -3.29 -2.45
C MET A 22 -0.20 -2.60 -1.44
N VAL A 23 -1.12 -3.35 -0.85
CA VAL A 23 -1.91 -2.90 0.29
C VAL A 23 -1.17 -3.23 1.57
N PHE A 24 -0.78 -2.20 2.31
CA PHE A 24 -0.13 -2.30 3.60
C PHE A 24 -1.18 -2.10 4.70
N GLY A 25 -1.50 -3.16 5.44
CA GLY A 25 -2.43 -3.09 6.58
C GLY A 25 -1.71 -3.05 7.91
N ASP A 26 -2.46 -2.76 8.99
CA ASP A 26 -1.99 -3.01 10.35
C ASP A 26 -2.25 -4.48 10.77
N TYR A 27 -1.60 -4.93 11.84
CA TYR A 27 -1.65 -6.32 12.31
C TYR A 27 -2.92 -6.65 13.10
N ASP A 28 -3.74 -5.69 13.48
CA ASP A 28 -4.97 -5.93 14.23
C ASP A 28 -6.15 -6.26 13.29
N VAL A 29 -7.33 -6.46 13.89
CA VAL A 29 -8.52 -6.92 13.15
C VAL A 29 -8.99 -5.88 12.14
N ASP A 30 -8.91 -4.60 12.47
CA ASP A 30 -9.36 -3.52 11.60
C ASP A 30 -8.41 -3.37 10.42
N GLY A 31 -7.10 -3.35 10.67
CA GLY A 31 -6.07 -3.30 9.64
C GLY A 31 -6.09 -4.49 8.68
N THR A 32 -6.20 -5.71 9.19
CA THR A 32 -6.25 -6.93 8.36
C THR A 32 -7.55 -7.05 7.56
N THR A 33 -8.68 -6.63 8.13
CA THR A 33 -9.98 -6.61 7.42
C THR A 33 -9.97 -5.58 6.30
N ALA A 34 -9.50 -4.36 6.58
CA ALA A 34 -9.37 -3.31 5.57
C ALA A 34 -8.44 -3.73 4.42
N ALA A 35 -7.28 -4.34 4.75
CA ALA A 35 -6.35 -4.85 3.76
C ALA A 35 -6.99 -5.92 2.86
N SER A 36 -7.78 -6.81 3.45
CA SER A 36 -8.49 -7.88 2.73
C SER A 36 -9.55 -7.32 1.78
N ILE A 37 -10.35 -6.34 2.22
CA ILE A 37 -11.37 -5.69 1.39
C ILE A 37 -10.73 -4.99 0.20
N LEU A 38 -9.64 -4.24 0.43
CA LEU A 38 -8.92 -3.56 -0.64
C LEU A 38 -8.28 -4.53 -1.62
N TYR A 39 -7.64 -5.60 -1.12
CA TYR A 39 -7.06 -6.64 -1.97
C TYR A 39 -8.11 -7.26 -2.90
N LEU A 40 -9.24 -7.69 -2.35
CA LEU A 40 -10.31 -8.32 -3.13
C LEU A 40 -10.88 -7.35 -4.17
N SER A 41 -11.21 -6.12 -3.74
CA SER A 41 -11.83 -5.13 -4.61
C SER A 41 -10.90 -4.74 -5.77
N LEU A 42 -9.64 -4.43 -5.48
CA LEU A 42 -8.68 -4.01 -6.50
C LEU A 42 -8.32 -5.14 -7.46
N THR A 43 -8.28 -6.37 -6.97
CA THR A 43 -8.08 -7.56 -7.83
C THR A 43 -9.28 -7.78 -8.74
N ASP A 44 -10.51 -7.61 -8.24
CA ASP A 44 -11.75 -7.73 -9.04
C ASP A 44 -11.80 -6.68 -10.17
N PHE A 45 -11.27 -5.48 -9.92
CA PHE A 45 -11.08 -4.45 -10.95
C PHE A 45 -9.89 -4.72 -11.91
N GLY A 46 -9.22 -5.86 -11.81
CA GLY A 46 -8.12 -6.27 -12.70
C GLY A 46 -6.73 -5.78 -12.28
N GLY A 47 -6.56 -5.29 -11.06
CA GLY A 47 -5.27 -4.87 -10.53
C GLY A 47 -4.33 -6.03 -10.22
N VAL A 48 -3.02 -5.81 -10.37
CA VAL A 48 -1.97 -6.70 -9.84
C VAL A 48 -1.69 -6.27 -8.40
N VAL A 49 -2.23 -7.00 -7.43
CA VAL A 49 -2.25 -6.55 -6.02
C VAL A 49 -1.54 -7.55 -5.12
N ASN A 50 -0.69 -7.04 -4.24
CA ASN A 50 -0.08 -7.78 -3.14
C ASN A 50 -0.54 -7.19 -1.80
N THR A 51 -0.42 -7.94 -0.72
CA THR A 51 -0.66 -7.45 0.65
C THR A 51 0.60 -7.55 1.49
N TYR A 52 0.71 -6.66 2.48
CA TYR A 52 1.74 -6.71 3.50
C TYR A 52 1.14 -6.35 4.85
N ILE A 53 1.34 -7.23 5.84
CA ILE A 53 0.94 -7.02 7.23
C ILE A 53 2.22 -7.09 8.08
N PRO A 54 2.60 -6.01 8.78
CA PRO A 54 3.84 -5.97 9.54
C PRO A 54 3.77 -6.84 10.79
N HIS A 55 4.91 -7.37 11.22
CA HIS A 55 4.96 -8.10 12.48
C HIS A 55 5.13 -7.15 13.68
N ARG A 56 4.05 -6.91 14.45
CA ARG A 56 4.00 -5.97 15.60
C ARG A 56 5.24 -5.97 16.49
N LYS A 57 5.68 -7.15 16.94
CA LYS A 57 6.80 -7.27 17.90
C LYS A 57 8.18 -6.99 17.29
N HIS A 58 8.33 -7.13 15.98
CA HIS A 58 9.61 -7.06 15.29
C HIS A 58 9.78 -5.78 14.47
N GLU A 59 8.68 -5.11 14.14
CA GLU A 59 8.64 -3.98 13.22
C GLU A 59 7.98 -2.74 13.82
N GLY A 60 7.25 -2.90 14.94
CA GLY A 60 6.51 -1.81 15.56
C GLY A 60 5.20 -1.52 14.84
N TYR A 61 4.76 -0.26 14.93
CA TYR A 61 3.49 0.22 14.37
C TYR A 61 3.73 1.06 13.11
N GLY A 62 2.90 0.86 12.08
CA GLY A 62 2.92 1.64 10.86
C GLY A 62 3.87 1.14 9.77
N LEU A 63 4.13 2.03 8.79
CA LEU A 63 4.93 1.70 7.60
C LEU A 63 6.39 1.43 8.00
N SER A 64 6.79 0.17 7.96
CA SER A 64 8.12 -0.29 8.36
C SER A 64 9.11 -0.22 7.18
N ASN A 65 10.39 0.02 7.47
CA ASN A 65 11.44 -0.04 6.45
C ASN A 65 11.51 -1.41 5.77
N LYS A 66 11.25 -2.49 6.51
CA LYS A 66 11.18 -3.85 5.95
C LYS A 66 10.05 -4.00 4.94
N GLY A 67 8.90 -3.38 5.19
CA GLY A 67 7.79 -3.36 4.25
C GLY A 67 8.09 -2.56 2.99
N ILE A 68 8.82 -1.44 3.12
CA ILE A 68 9.30 -0.64 1.98
C ILE A 68 10.33 -1.44 1.18
N ASP A 69 11.29 -2.08 1.84
CA ASP A 69 12.28 -2.95 1.20
C ASP A 69 11.63 -4.14 0.49
N PHE A 70 10.60 -4.72 1.10
CA PHE A 70 9.79 -5.78 0.51
C PHE A 70 9.10 -5.27 -0.76
N ALA A 71 8.44 -4.11 -0.69
CA ALA A 71 7.79 -3.48 -1.83
C ALA A 71 8.78 -3.21 -2.96
N ALA A 72 9.97 -2.69 -2.66
CA ALA A 72 11.02 -2.44 -3.63
C ALA A 72 11.51 -3.74 -4.30
N LYS A 73 11.74 -4.81 -3.53
CA LYS A 73 12.14 -6.13 -4.05
C LYS A 73 11.08 -6.76 -4.95
N GLN A 74 9.81 -6.52 -4.65
CA GLN A 74 8.67 -7.00 -5.44
C GLN A 74 8.31 -6.07 -6.62
N ASN A 75 9.11 -5.02 -6.87
CA ASN A 75 8.85 -4.01 -7.91
C ASN A 75 7.46 -3.36 -7.80
N ILE A 76 6.96 -3.18 -6.58
CA ILE A 76 5.72 -2.46 -6.32
C ILE A 76 5.86 -1.00 -6.78
N ASP A 77 4.87 -0.52 -7.51
CA ASP A 77 4.81 0.88 -7.99
C ASP A 77 4.02 1.77 -7.04
N LEU A 78 2.99 1.22 -6.38
CA LEU A 78 2.11 1.96 -5.47
C LEU A 78 1.90 1.19 -4.17
N ILE A 79 2.16 1.83 -3.04
CA ILE A 79 1.77 1.34 -1.71
C ILE A 79 0.52 2.09 -1.25
N ILE A 80 -0.51 1.36 -0.85
CA ILE A 80 -1.72 1.88 -0.22
C ILE A 80 -1.69 1.45 1.24
N THR A 81 -1.55 2.38 2.16
CA THR A 81 -1.64 2.10 3.60
C THR A 81 -3.10 2.15 4.05
N CYS A 82 -3.50 1.21 4.90
CA CYS A 82 -4.81 1.19 5.55
C CYS A 82 -4.63 0.94 7.05
N ASP A 83 -5.41 1.65 7.85
CA ASP A 83 -5.33 1.67 9.32
C ASP A 83 -3.95 2.01 9.90
N CYS A 84 -3.11 2.68 9.11
CA CYS A 84 -1.77 3.12 9.52
C CYS A 84 -1.24 4.23 8.60
N GLY A 85 -0.11 4.87 8.95
CA GLY A 85 0.65 5.71 8.03
C GLY A 85 0.48 7.24 8.16
N ILE A 86 -0.45 7.75 8.98
CA ILE A 86 -0.64 9.21 9.15
C ILE A 86 0.61 9.94 9.71
N ASN A 87 1.46 9.22 10.45
CA ASN A 87 2.72 9.73 10.98
C ASN A 87 3.95 9.35 10.13
N ALA A 88 3.76 8.65 9.01
CA ALA A 88 4.85 8.11 8.18
C ALA A 88 5.31 9.11 7.10
N ILE A 89 5.49 10.38 7.48
CA ILE A 89 5.84 11.49 6.57
C ILE A 89 7.22 11.25 5.92
N GLU A 90 8.17 10.68 6.67
CA GLU A 90 9.52 10.41 6.19
C GLU A 90 9.55 9.19 5.24
N GLN A 91 8.77 8.16 5.54
CA GLN A 91 8.69 6.94 4.73
C GLN A 91 7.96 7.13 3.39
N GLY A 92 6.99 8.05 3.32
CA GLY A 92 6.38 8.44 2.04
C GLY A 92 7.37 9.02 1.03
N PHE A 93 8.53 9.49 1.51
CA PHE A 93 9.62 10.02 0.67
C PHE A 93 10.68 8.96 0.29
N LEU A 94 10.69 7.80 0.97
CA LEU A 94 11.68 6.73 0.76
C LEU A 94 11.37 5.83 -0.45
N MET A 95 10.12 5.81 -0.93
CA MET A 95 9.87 5.22 -2.26
C MET A 95 10.45 6.17 -3.31
N PRO A 96 11.49 5.77 -4.06
CA PRO A 96 12.06 6.62 -5.08
C PRO A 96 10.96 7.03 -6.05
N LYS A 97 10.78 8.33 -6.26
CA LYS A 97 9.89 8.85 -7.29
C LYS A 97 10.35 8.28 -8.63
N ARG A 98 9.67 7.25 -9.12
CA ARG A 98 9.88 6.76 -10.47
C ARG A 98 9.20 7.75 -11.41
N GLU A 99 10.00 8.45 -12.20
CA GLU A 99 9.49 9.26 -13.32
C GLU A 99 8.67 8.35 -14.24
N VAL A 100 7.56 8.91 -14.72
CA VAL A 100 6.54 8.22 -15.54
C VAL A 100 7.10 7.95 -16.93
#